data_AF-A0A2S5IV11-F1
#
_entry.id   AF-A0A2S5IV11-F1
#
_cell.length_a   1.000
_cell.length_b   1.000
_cell.length_c   1.000
_cell.angle_alpha   90.00
_cell.angle_beta   90.00
_cell.angle_gamma   90.00
#
_symmetry.space_group_name_H-M   'P 1'
#
loop_
_entity.id
_entity.type
_entity.pdbx_description
1 polymer ?
#
loop_
_entity_poly.entity_id
_entity_poly.type
_entity_poly.pdbx_seq_one_letter_code
_entity_poly.pdbx_strand_id
1 'polypeptide(L)'
;MTTRLTPSEPFPEDLSSLSLPQVEVLNSKIQRELSHEYVQDGLPDPETEFRNEELTEELDRRDAAAGAESAEHPSQQSAPVLNAARRL
;
A
#
# COMPACT_ATOMS: atom_id res chain seq x y z
N MET A 1 -15.44 -9.32 15.96
CA MET A 1 -14.39 -8.56 15.25
C MET A 1 -14.72 -7.09 15.40
N THR A 2 -13.90 -6.33 16.12
CA THR A 2 -14.05 -4.87 16.19
C THR A 2 -13.76 -4.25 14.82
N THR A 3 -14.54 -3.25 14.43
CA THR A 3 -14.38 -2.53 13.15
C THR A 3 -13.38 -1.39 13.23
N ARG A 4 -12.90 -1.06 14.44
CA ARG A 4 -11.90 -0.02 14.74
C ARG A 4 -10.70 -0.61 15.49
N LEU A 5 -9.62 0.16 15.59
CA LEU A 5 -8.43 -0.16 16.36
C LEU A 5 -8.08 1.06 17.21
N THR A 6 -8.31 0.95 18.52
CA THR A 6 -8.06 2.02 19.49
C THR A 6 -6.55 2.22 19.71
N PRO A 7 -6.10 3.40 20.20
CA PRO A 7 -4.68 3.67 20.44
C PRO A 7 -4.04 2.71 21.45
N SER A 8 -4.82 2.17 22.39
CA SER A 8 -4.33 1.19 23.39
C SER A 8 -4.24 -0.24 22.86
N GLU A 9 -4.81 -0.55 21.70
CA GLU A 9 -4.72 -1.90 21.12
C GLU A 9 -3.35 -2.13 20.46
N PRO A 10 -2.86 -3.39 20.44
CA PRO A 10 -1.60 -3.73 19.80
C PRO A 10 -1.58 -3.32 18.33
N PHE A 11 -0.46 -2.73 17.93
CA PHE A 11 -0.16 -2.34 16.55
C PHE A 11 1.15 -3.00 16.10
N PRO A 12 1.26 -3.47 14.84
CA PRO A 12 2.49 -4.11 14.36
C PRO A 12 3.65 -3.12 14.32
N GLU A 13 4.80 -3.52 14.87
CA GLU A 13 6.04 -2.70 14.82
C GLU A 13 6.63 -2.60 13.40
N ASP A 14 6.33 -3.56 12.53
CA ASP A 14 6.84 -3.61 11.16
C ASP A 14 5.72 -3.96 10.16
N LEU A 15 5.25 -2.93 9.43
CA LEU A 15 4.23 -3.07 8.40
C LEU A 15 4.74 -3.79 7.14
N SER A 16 6.06 -3.78 6.87
CA SER A 16 6.64 -4.40 5.68
C SER A 16 6.51 -5.93 5.70
N SER A 17 6.41 -6.51 6.90
CA SER A 17 6.17 -7.94 7.11
C SER A 17 4.76 -8.41 6.75
N LEU A 18 3.82 -7.46 6.57
CA LEU A 18 2.41 -7.75 6.31
C LEU A 18 2.08 -7.77 4.82
N SER A 19 1.16 -8.66 4.44
CA SER A 19 0.58 -8.64 3.10
C SER A 19 -0.24 -7.36 2.86
N LEU A 20 -0.37 -6.92 1.60
CA LEU A 20 -1.13 -5.72 1.26
C LEU A 20 -2.55 -5.70 1.84
N PRO A 21 -3.35 -6.79 1.74
CA PRO A 21 -4.69 -6.80 2.33
C PRO A 21 -4.69 -6.61 3.85
N GLN A 22 -3.64 -7.05 4.56
CA GLN A 22 -3.55 -6.85 6.01
C GLN A 22 -3.28 -5.37 6.35
N VAL A 23 -2.41 -4.70 5.59
CA VAL A 23 -2.13 -3.26 5.75
C VAL A 23 -3.37 -2.43 5.42
N GLU A 24 -4.10 -2.76 4.34
CA GLU A 24 -5.35 -2.09 3.97
C GLU A 24 -6.45 -2.25 5.04
N VAL A 25 -6.55 -3.43 5.65
CA VAL A 25 -7.48 -3.67 6.76
C VAL A 25 -7.10 -2.84 7.98
N LEU A 26 -5.81 -2.72 8.32
CA LEU A 26 -5.34 -1.86 9.41
C LEU A 26 -5.66 -0.40 9.12
N ASN A 27 -5.40 0.08 7.90
CA ASN A 27 -5.74 1.43 7.46
C ASN A 27 -7.24 1.71 7.60
N SER A 28 -8.08 0.77 7.15
CA SER A 28 -9.54 0.90 7.29
C SER A 28 -9.99 0.99 8.76
N LYS A 29 -9.34 0.27 9.67
CA LYS A 29 -9.64 0.32 11.10
C LYS A 29 -9.21 1.64 11.74
N ILE A 30 -8.00 2.11 11.45
CA ILE A 30 -7.46 3.37 11.97
C ILE A 30 -8.29 4.57 11.46
N GLN A 31 -8.65 4.60 10.17
CA GLN A 31 -9.52 5.66 9.62
C GLN A 31 -10.89 5.75 10.33
N ARG A 32 -11.44 4.60 10.75
CA ARG A 32 -12.68 4.58 11.53
C ARG A 32 -12.49 5.01 12.97
N GLU A 33 -11.32 4.77 13.57
CA GLU A 33 -11.01 5.29 14.90
C GLU A 33 -10.80 6.79 14.86
N LEU A 34 -10.01 7.32 13.91
CA LEU A 34 -9.88 8.77 13.69
C LEU A 34 -11.25 9.43 13.53
N SER A 35 -12.10 8.88 12.65
CA SER A 35 -13.45 9.40 12.45
C SER A 35 -14.29 9.38 13.72
N HIS A 36 -14.09 8.39 14.59
CA HIS A 36 -14.77 8.29 15.87
C HIS A 36 -14.26 9.32 16.88
N GLU A 37 -12.94 9.44 17.06
CA GLU A 37 -12.29 10.38 17.98
C GLU A 37 -12.58 11.83 17.57
N TYR A 38 -12.53 12.16 16.29
CA TYR A 38 -12.93 13.48 15.80
C TYR A 38 -14.38 13.84 16.16
N VAL A 39 -15.29 12.87 16.13
CA VAL A 39 -16.71 13.08 16.45
C VAL A 39 -16.96 13.10 17.96
N GLN A 40 -16.27 12.26 18.74
CA GLN A 40 -16.46 12.14 20.19
C GLN A 40 -15.68 13.19 20.97
N ASP A 41 -14.40 13.35 20.68
CA ASP A 41 -13.44 14.09 21.49
C ASP A 41 -13.04 15.41 20.82
N GLY A 42 -13.39 15.60 19.54
CA GLY A 42 -13.13 16.79 18.75
C GLY A 42 -11.73 16.86 18.14
N LEU A 43 -10.83 16.00 18.61
CA LEU A 43 -9.46 15.81 18.13
C LEU A 43 -9.10 14.33 18.27
N PRO A 44 -8.24 13.80 17.37
CA PRO A 44 -7.78 12.42 17.45
C PRO A 44 -6.71 12.24 18.53
N ASP A 45 -6.54 11.00 18.97
CA ASP A 45 -5.43 10.62 19.82
C ASP A 45 -4.11 10.68 19.01
N PRO A 46 -3.03 11.25 19.55
CA PRO A 46 -1.74 11.34 18.85
C PRO A 46 -1.21 9.99 18.36
N GLU A 47 -1.46 8.90 19.10
CA GLU A 47 -1.06 7.55 18.69
C GLU A 47 -1.88 7.07 17.48
N THR A 48 -3.16 7.41 17.42
CA THR A 48 -4.03 7.08 16.27
C THR A 48 -3.59 7.85 15.02
N GLU A 49 -3.20 9.13 15.16
CA GLU A 49 -2.61 9.92 14.06
C GLU A 49 -1.30 9.33 13.58
N PHE A 50 -0.37 9.03 14.50
CA PHE A 50 0.93 8.45 14.15
C PHE A 50 0.78 7.14 13.36
N ARG A 51 -0.07 6.22 13.83
CA ARG A 51 -0.36 4.97 13.11
C ARG A 51 -0.99 5.20 11.73
N ASN A 52 -1.78 6.26 11.57
CA ASN A 52 -2.34 6.61 10.27
C ASN A 52 -1.26 7.09 9.29
N GLU A 53 -0.33 7.90 9.76
CA GLU A 53 0.82 8.36 8.99
C GLU A 53 1.66 7.16 8.54
N GLU A 54 2.03 6.25 9.46
CA GLU A 54 2.80 5.05 9.14
C GLU A 54 2.13 4.16 8.08
N LEU A 55 0.81 3.96 8.18
CA LEU A 55 0.04 3.18 7.20
C LEU A 55 -0.03 3.87 5.83
N THR A 56 -0.14 5.20 5.82
CA THR A 56 -0.16 5.99 4.59
C THR A 56 1.19 5.90 3.88
N GLU A 57 2.28 6.10 4.61
CA GLU A 57 3.64 5.99 4.06
C GLU A 57 3.95 4.59 3.52
N GLU A 58 3.51 3.53 4.20
CA GLU A 58 3.70 2.16 3.73
C GLU A 58 2.87 1.86 2.47
N LEU A 59 1.62 2.33 2.40
CA LEU A 59 0.78 2.14 1.21
C LEU A 59 1.34 2.93 0.02
N ASP A 60 1.76 4.18 0.23
CA ASP A 60 2.40 5.01 -0.81
C ASP A 60 3.68 4.34 -1.35
N ARG A 61 4.48 3.74 -0.46
CA ARG A 61 5.68 2.98 -0.84
C ARG A 61 5.35 1.78 -1.73
N ARG A 62 4.26 1.05 -1.42
CA ARG A 62 3.80 -0.10 -2.21
C ARG A 62 3.26 0.31 -3.56
N ASP A 63 2.49 1.40 -3.61
CA ASP A 63 1.95 1.94 -4.85
C ASP A 63 3.09 2.41 -5.77
N ALA A 64 4.12 3.06 -5.22
CA ALA A 64 5.30 3.44 -5.97
C ALA A 64 6.07 2.22 -6.51
N ALA A 65 6.22 1.16 -5.71
CA ALA A 65 6.86 -0.08 -6.14
C ALA A 65 6.08 -0.79 -7.25
N ALA A 66 4.75 -0.90 -7.13
CA ALA A 66 3.90 -1.49 -8.16
C ALA A 66 3.94 -0.71 -9.50
N GLY A 67 4.05 0.62 -9.42
CA GLY A 67 4.26 1.48 -10.58
C GLY A 67 5.61 1.27 -11.25
N ALA A 68 6.67 1.03 -10.47
CA ALA A 68 8.02 0.76 -11.00
C ALA A 68 8.11 -0.62 -11.68
N GLU A 69 7.52 -1.67 -11.10
CA GLU A 69 7.49 -3.01 -11.69
C GLU A 69 6.77 -3.05 -13.05
N SER A 70 5.77 -2.20 -13.23
CA SER A 70 5.03 -2.07 -14.50
C SER A 70 5.86 -1.41 -15.61
N ALA A 71 6.89 -0.63 -15.28
CA ALA A 71 7.74 0.07 -16.24
C ALA A 71 8.92 -0.78 -16.75
N GLU A 72 9.29 -1.86 -16.05
CA GLU A 72 10.49 -2.66 -16.36
C GLU A 72 10.22 -3.91 -17.22
N HIS A 73 8.99 -4.13 -17.71
CA HIS A 73 8.69 -5.16 -18.70
C HIS A 73 8.58 -4.57 -20.12
N PRO A 74 9.69 -4.24 -20.81
CA PRO A 74 9.63 -3.95 -22.24
C PRO A 74 9.19 -5.24 -22.95
N SER A 75 8.00 -5.18 -23.53
CA SER A 75 7.51 -6.19 -24.46
C SER A 75 8.59 -6.48 -25.50
N GLN A 76 9.11 -7.71 -25.49
CA GLN A 76 9.95 -8.24 -26.56
C GLN A 76 9.11 -8.38 -27.83
N GLN A 77 8.83 -7.26 -28.52
CA GLN A 77 8.26 -7.27 -29.85
C GLN A 77 9.38 -7.50 -30.87
N SER A 78 9.50 -8.77 -31.22
CA SER A 78 9.80 -9.31 -32.56
C SER A 78 10.90 -8.62 -33.38
N ALA A 79 12.06 -9.27 -33.41
CA ALA A 79 13.04 -9.09 -34.47
C ALA A 79 12.40 -9.32 -35.86
N PRO A 80 12.61 -8.44 -36.85
CA PRO A 80 12.34 -8.83 -38.23
C PRO A 80 13.40 -9.85 -38.68
N VAL A 81 12.92 -11.04 -39.03
CA VAL A 81 13.71 -12.12 -39.64
C VAL A 81 14.41 -11.57 -40.89
N LEU A 82 15.74 -11.61 -40.87
CA LEU A 82 16.59 -11.34 -42.02
C LEU A 82 16.32 -12.43 -43.07
N ASN A 83 15.50 -12.13 -44.07
CA ASN A 83 15.23 -13.05 -45.16
C ASN A 83 16.36 -12.97 -46.19
N ALA A 84 17.46 -13.67 -45.90
CA ALA A 84 18.53 -13.94 -46.84
C ALA A 84 18.18 -15.18 -47.67
N ALA A 85 17.57 -14.98 -48.84
CA ALA A 85 17.45 -15.96 -49.91
C ALA A 85 17.07 -15.19 -51.19
N ARG A 86 17.60 -15.43 -52.38
CA ARG A 86 18.56 -16.37 -52.94
C ARG A 86 18.64 -15.97 -54.43
N ARG A 87 19.84 -15.89 -54.98
CA ARG A 87 20.21 -16.00 -56.42
C ARG A 87 19.06 -15.95 -57.44
N LEU A 88 19.18 -15.03 -58.42
CA LEU A 88 19.47 -15.35 -59.82
C LEU A 88 20.26 -14.20 -60.44
#